data_AF-A4XIV3-F1
#
_entry.id   AF-A4XIV3-F1
#
_cell.length_a   1.000
_cell.length_b   1.000
_cell.length_c   1.000
_cell.angle_alpha   90.00
_cell.angle_beta   90.00
_cell.angle_gamma   90.00
#
_symmetry.space_group_name_H-M   'P 1'
#
loop_
_entity.id
_entity.type
_entity.pdbx_description
1 polymer ?
#
loop_
_entity_poly.entity_id
_entity_poly.type
_entity_poly.pdbx_seq_one_letter_code
_entity_poly.pdbx_strand_id
1 'polypeptide(L)'
;MRRSSIFLKIFVFILVCLLNMTVSVFANSNSIINSIINHNEEVMKLKRQLAAEHHLNALLELLNRDSSFKMKLDELTGNKGSYDLKKFQLSDEYELYRLFVFPLESKLASNGHTRILYLKEGFKNKIENLKLETFEDALNPEFVHNMWARIIYYDGKPVGYMLVDWDESCNDYIISESTMGYSGLGEAIIFMKEFLRSKGQQPNVKIVDAREKSLYVVSEDGNWWCTDAADSSNPQMYRKQIWSFKEIKEGLKNRPKEMLKLLENIQKDPENVPLGGSNYKPLYETANEIKKRENILIAILMLFITAVFIVVVNLTSKIRKRSI
;
A
#
# COMPACT_ATOMS: atom_id res chain seq x y z
N MET A 1 -10.74 56.78 46.28
CA MET A 1 -11.42 56.03 45.18
C MET A 1 -10.61 55.89 43.87
N ARG A 2 -9.33 56.31 43.74
CA ARG A 2 -8.54 56.15 42.49
C ARG A 2 -7.72 54.86 42.37
N ARG A 3 -7.39 54.17 43.47
CA ARG A 3 -6.55 52.95 43.45
C ARG A 3 -7.31 51.70 42.97
N SER A 4 -8.60 51.60 43.24
CA SER A 4 -9.42 50.44 42.86
C SER A 4 -9.56 50.25 41.35
N SER A 5 -9.50 51.32 40.55
CA SER A 5 -9.62 51.21 39.08
C SER A 5 -8.32 50.77 38.40
N ILE A 6 -7.17 51.00 39.03
CA ILE A 6 -5.87 50.57 38.52
C ILE A 6 -5.70 49.05 38.72
N PHE A 7 -6.04 48.55 39.91
CA PHE A 7 -6.02 47.11 40.17
C PHE A 7 -6.99 46.34 39.27
N LEU A 8 -8.19 46.87 39.03
CA LEU A 8 -9.14 46.27 38.10
C LEU A 8 -8.59 46.24 36.66
N LYS A 9 -7.96 47.32 36.20
CA LYS A 9 -7.34 47.37 34.86
C LYS A 9 -6.17 46.40 34.71
N ILE A 10 -5.32 46.27 35.73
CA ILE A 10 -4.20 45.31 35.74
C ILE A 10 -4.76 43.89 35.73
N PHE A 11 -5.78 43.59 36.53
CA PHE A 11 -6.41 42.28 36.56
C PHE A 11 -7.05 41.91 35.22
N VAL A 12 -7.79 42.83 34.60
CA VAL A 12 -8.36 42.63 33.26
C VAL A 12 -7.26 42.43 32.22
N PHE A 13 -6.16 43.19 32.28
CA PHE A 13 -5.04 43.02 31.36
C PHE A 13 -4.35 41.65 31.52
N ILE A 14 -4.12 41.21 32.76
CA ILE A 14 -3.58 39.87 33.04
C ILE A 14 -4.54 38.79 32.53
N LEU A 15 -5.84 38.94 32.75
CA LEU A 15 -6.86 38.00 32.28
C LEU A 15 -6.89 37.92 30.74
N VAL A 16 -6.81 39.08 30.07
CA VAL A 16 -6.74 39.17 28.60
C VAL A 16 -5.43 38.58 28.08
N CYS A 17 -4.29 38.78 28.75
CA CYS A 17 -3.03 38.15 28.39
C CYS A 17 -3.08 36.63 28.58
N LEU A 18 -3.64 36.13 29.69
CA LEU A 18 -3.79 34.69 29.94
C LEU A 18 -4.74 34.04 28.93
N LEU A 19 -5.88 34.68 28.63
CA LEU A 19 -6.82 34.21 27.60
C LEU A 19 -6.17 34.20 26.21
N ASN A 20 -5.43 35.25 25.84
CA ASN A 20 -4.72 35.29 24.57
C ASN A 20 -3.59 34.25 24.50
N MET A 21 -2.88 33.98 25.61
CA MET A 21 -1.91 32.89 25.65
C MET A 21 -2.57 31.52 25.44
N THR A 22 -3.77 31.27 26.01
CA THR A 22 -4.49 30.02 25.74
C THR A 22 -4.92 29.88 24.28
N VAL A 23 -5.36 30.96 23.63
CA VAL A 23 -5.74 30.94 22.20
C VAL A 23 -4.51 30.78 21.29
N SER A 24 -3.38 31.43 21.61
CA SER A 24 -2.13 31.25 20.87
C SER A 24 -1.48 29.88 21.08
N VAL A 25 -1.64 29.26 22.26
CA VAL A 25 -1.20 27.87 22.49
C VAL A 25 -2.09 26.89 21.71
N PHE A 26 -3.40 27.10 21.61
CA PHE A 26 -4.29 26.27 20.77
C PHE A 26 -4.05 26.46 19.25
N ALA A 27 -3.72 27.68 18.82
CA ALA A 27 -3.45 27.96 17.40
C ALA A 27 -2.08 27.44 16.92
N ASN A 28 -1.06 27.47 17.79
CA ASN A 28 0.27 26.92 17.49
C ASN A 28 0.46 25.45 17.91
N SER A 29 -0.43 24.87 18.72
CA SER A 29 -0.36 23.44 19.07
C SER A 29 -0.70 22.55 17.89
N ASN A 30 -1.51 23.00 16.92
CA ASN A 30 -1.89 22.17 15.77
C ASN A 30 -0.71 21.81 14.85
N SER A 31 0.34 22.63 14.78
CA SER A 31 1.54 22.27 13.99
C SER A 31 2.61 21.53 14.81
N ILE A 32 2.61 21.67 16.14
CA ILE A 32 3.58 21.05 17.05
C ILE A 32 3.11 19.66 17.52
N ILE A 33 1.80 19.42 17.64
CA ILE A 33 1.24 18.12 18.07
C ILE A 33 1.48 17.03 17.02
N ASN A 34 1.43 17.36 15.71
CA ASN A 34 1.57 16.37 14.64
C ASN A 34 2.96 15.70 14.57
N SER A 35 4.02 16.32 15.11
CA SER A 35 5.35 15.69 15.21
C SER A 35 5.56 14.89 16.51
N ILE A 36 4.56 14.85 17.40
CA ILE A 36 4.63 14.25 18.75
C ILE A 36 3.66 13.06 18.90
N ILE A 37 2.63 12.94 18.07
CA ILE A 37 1.65 11.83 18.20
C ILE A 37 2.35 10.49 17.95
N ASN A 38 2.47 9.70 19.02
CA ASN A 38 2.86 8.31 18.91
C ASN A 38 1.64 7.47 18.56
N HIS A 39 1.46 7.21 17.26
CA HIS A 39 0.35 6.42 16.74
C HIS A 39 0.32 4.96 17.25
N ASN A 40 1.38 4.49 17.92
CA ASN A 40 1.45 3.14 18.49
C ASN A 40 0.96 3.06 19.94
N GLU A 41 0.57 4.17 20.57
CA GLU A 41 -0.05 4.16 21.89
C GLU A 41 -1.41 3.44 21.89
N GLU A 42 -1.74 2.78 23.01
CA GLU A 42 -2.99 2.03 23.17
C GLU A 42 -4.24 2.90 22.94
N VAL A 43 -4.19 4.17 23.36
CA VAL A 43 -5.28 5.14 23.11
C VAL A 43 -5.48 5.36 21.61
N MET A 44 -4.40 5.45 20.85
CA MET A 44 -4.45 5.66 19.40
C MET A 44 -4.94 4.41 18.66
N LYS A 45 -4.50 3.22 19.10
CA LYS A 45 -5.04 1.94 18.60
C LYS A 45 -6.55 1.82 18.85
N LEU A 46 -7.01 2.22 20.05
CA LEU A 46 -8.43 2.20 20.40
C LEU A 46 -9.23 3.17 19.52
N LYS A 47 -8.72 4.37 19.24
CA LYS A 47 -9.38 5.31 18.32
C LYS A 47 -9.53 4.71 16.92
N ARG A 48 -8.50 4.04 16.39
CA ARG A 48 -8.58 3.35 15.10
C ARG A 48 -9.59 2.20 15.11
N GLN A 49 -9.64 1.43 16.19
CA GLN A 49 -10.66 0.38 16.38
C GLN A 49 -12.06 0.99 16.30
N LEU A 50 -12.33 2.05 17.07
CA LEU A 50 -13.64 2.70 17.11
C LEU A 50 -14.04 3.30 15.75
N ALA A 51 -13.09 3.93 15.05
CA ALA A 51 -13.32 4.45 13.70
C ALA A 51 -13.71 3.33 12.72
N ALA A 52 -13.01 2.19 12.76
CA ALA A 52 -13.30 1.04 11.91
C ALA A 52 -14.64 0.37 12.27
N GLU A 53 -14.96 0.22 13.56
CA GLU A 53 -16.25 -0.33 14.01
C GLU A 53 -17.43 0.56 13.62
N HIS A 54 -17.28 1.87 13.77
CA HIS A 54 -18.28 2.84 13.35
C HIS A 54 -18.55 2.76 11.84
N HIS A 55 -17.48 2.70 11.05
CA HIS A 55 -17.59 2.55 9.59
C HIS A 55 -18.20 1.21 9.19
N LEU A 56 -17.84 0.11 9.88
CA LEU A 56 -18.47 -1.19 9.63
C LEU A 56 -19.97 -1.13 9.86
N ASN A 57 -20.42 -0.56 10.99
CA ASN A 57 -21.84 -0.41 11.26
C ASN A 57 -22.55 0.39 10.15
N ALA A 58 -21.95 1.48 9.67
CA ALA A 58 -22.48 2.23 8.53
C ALA A 58 -22.59 1.38 7.25
N LEU A 59 -21.57 0.58 6.92
CA LEU A 59 -21.64 -0.36 5.79
C LEU A 59 -22.73 -1.42 5.97
N LEU A 60 -22.94 -1.91 7.19
CA LEU A 60 -23.96 -2.91 7.49
C LEU A 60 -25.38 -2.34 7.36
N GLU A 61 -25.60 -1.07 7.68
CA GLU A 61 -26.87 -0.40 7.42
C GLU A 61 -27.18 -0.31 5.92
N LEU A 62 -26.14 -0.18 5.08
CA LEU A 62 -26.27 -0.12 3.62
C LEU A 62 -26.60 -1.48 2.99
N LEU A 63 -26.24 -2.61 3.61
CA LEU A 63 -26.52 -3.96 3.08
C LEU A 63 -28.02 -4.20 2.78
N ASN A 64 -28.89 -3.57 3.56
CA ASN A 64 -30.34 -3.71 3.38
C ASN A 64 -30.92 -2.70 2.38
N ARG A 65 -30.12 -1.74 1.90
CA ARG A 65 -30.56 -0.64 1.03
C ARG A 65 -29.96 -0.71 -0.37
N ASP A 66 -28.74 -1.25 -0.50
CA ASP A 66 -28.01 -1.35 -1.76
C ASP A 66 -27.93 -2.81 -2.24
N SER A 67 -28.70 -3.12 -3.30
CA SER A 67 -28.73 -4.46 -3.89
C SER A 67 -27.41 -4.87 -4.54
N SER A 68 -26.64 -3.93 -5.06
CA SER A 68 -25.34 -4.20 -5.69
C SER A 68 -24.29 -4.58 -4.65
N PHE A 69 -24.34 -3.93 -3.50
CA PHE A 69 -23.47 -4.20 -2.35
C PHE A 69 -23.73 -5.60 -1.77
N LYS A 70 -25.01 -5.95 -1.61
CA LYS A 70 -25.43 -7.30 -1.17
C LYS A 70 -25.02 -8.38 -2.18
N MET A 71 -25.18 -8.13 -3.48
CA MET A 71 -24.90 -9.11 -4.53
C MET A 71 -23.44 -9.60 -4.52
N LYS A 72 -22.47 -8.69 -4.39
CA LYS A 72 -21.05 -9.08 -4.30
C LYS A 72 -20.75 -9.94 -3.06
N LEU A 73 -21.41 -9.62 -1.95
CA LEU A 73 -21.26 -10.39 -0.71
C LEU A 73 -21.91 -11.78 -0.83
N ASP A 74 -23.06 -11.87 -1.51
CA ASP A 74 -23.76 -13.14 -1.80
C ASP A 74 -22.92 -14.05 -2.71
N GLU A 75 -22.29 -13.48 -3.74
CA GLU A 75 -21.35 -14.20 -4.62
C GLU A 75 -20.17 -14.78 -3.83
N LEU A 76 -19.63 -14.01 -2.88
CA LEU A 76 -18.47 -14.42 -2.11
C LEU A 76 -18.81 -15.43 -1.01
N THR A 77 -19.93 -15.24 -0.30
CA THR A 77 -20.29 -16.06 0.86
C THR A 77 -21.15 -17.27 0.49
N GLY A 78 -21.83 -17.23 -0.66
CA GLY A 78 -22.88 -18.17 -1.05
C GLY A 78 -24.20 -17.96 -0.28
N ASN A 79 -24.30 -16.91 0.55
CA ASN A 79 -25.53 -16.60 1.27
C ASN A 79 -26.55 -16.00 0.30
N LYS A 80 -27.77 -16.55 0.28
CA LYS A 80 -28.89 -16.02 -0.52
C LYS A 80 -29.96 -15.34 0.34
N GLY A 81 -29.85 -15.43 1.66
CA GLY A 81 -30.77 -14.86 2.62
C GLY A 81 -30.33 -13.49 3.14
N SER A 82 -30.90 -13.09 4.27
CA SER A 82 -30.44 -11.96 5.06
C SER A 82 -29.12 -12.28 5.75
N TYR A 83 -28.26 -11.27 5.93
CA TYR A 83 -27.06 -11.40 6.75
C TYR A 83 -27.39 -11.17 8.22
N ASP A 84 -26.82 -12.01 9.09
CA ASP A 84 -26.81 -11.74 10.53
C ASP A 84 -25.68 -10.75 10.84
N LEU A 85 -26.03 -9.52 11.21
CA LEU A 85 -25.07 -8.46 11.47
C LEU A 85 -24.08 -8.81 12.59
N LYS A 86 -24.47 -9.68 13.54
CA LYS A 86 -23.61 -10.12 14.65
C LYS A 86 -22.47 -11.05 14.21
N LYS A 87 -22.57 -11.63 13.02
CA LYS A 87 -21.52 -12.48 12.44
C LYS A 87 -20.41 -11.69 11.76
N PHE A 88 -20.58 -10.37 11.60
CA PHE A 88 -19.50 -9.53 11.11
C PHE A 88 -18.50 -9.23 12.21
N GLN A 89 -17.22 -9.33 11.88
CA GLN A 89 -16.12 -9.07 12.79
C GLN A 89 -14.98 -8.37 12.05
N LEU A 90 -14.25 -7.52 12.77
CA LEU A 90 -13.00 -6.96 12.28
C LEU A 90 -11.83 -7.81 12.77
N SER A 91 -10.81 -7.95 11.94
CA SER A 91 -9.51 -8.47 12.39
C SER A 91 -8.86 -7.56 13.42
N ASP A 92 -7.82 -8.10 14.05
CA ASP A 92 -6.71 -7.30 14.56
C ASP A 92 -6.18 -6.34 13.49
N GLU A 93 -5.55 -5.27 13.93
CA GLU A 93 -4.96 -4.26 13.05
C GLU A 93 -3.68 -4.77 12.38
N TYR A 94 -3.49 -4.41 11.11
CA TYR A 94 -2.26 -4.64 10.37
C TYR A 94 -1.61 -3.30 10.02
N GLU A 95 -0.29 -3.21 10.16
CA GLU A 95 0.47 -2.07 9.61
C GLU A 95 0.40 -2.09 8.08
N LEU A 96 0.13 -0.93 7.49
CA LEU A 96 0.15 -0.72 6.05
C LEU A 96 1.17 0.37 5.70
N TYR A 97 2.03 0.07 4.73
CA TYR A 97 2.99 1.02 4.17
C TYR A 97 2.60 1.35 2.74
N ARG A 98 2.17 2.60 2.52
CA ARG A 98 1.97 3.12 1.17
C ARG A 98 3.27 3.73 0.70
N LEU A 99 3.90 3.08 -0.28
CA LEU A 99 5.18 3.49 -0.83
C LEU A 99 5.02 4.65 -1.81
N PHE A 100 6.12 5.33 -2.10
CA PHE A 100 6.23 6.34 -3.16
C PHE A 100 5.19 7.47 -3.07
N VAL A 101 4.89 7.90 -1.84
CA VAL A 101 4.05 9.07 -1.58
C VAL A 101 4.91 10.32 -1.78
N PHE A 102 4.87 10.83 -3.02
CA PHE A 102 5.66 12.00 -3.39
C PHE A 102 5.02 13.30 -2.92
N PRO A 103 5.82 14.31 -2.54
CA PRO A 103 5.32 15.60 -2.14
C PRO A 103 4.82 16.36 -3.37
N LEU A 104 3.50 16.44 -3.51
CA LEU A 104 2.83 17.13 -4.61
C LEU A 104 2.17 18.43 -4.14
N GLU A 105 2.04 19.39 -5.04
CA GLU A 105 1.30 20.65 -4.89
C GLU A 105 0.27 20.78 -5.99
N SER A 106 -0.95 21.12 -5.62
CA SER A 106 -2.01 21.43 -6.59
C SER A 106 -1.87 22.88 -7.05
N LYS A 107 -1.72 23.10 -8.36
CA LYS A 107 -1.75 24.43 -8.98
C LYS A 107 -2.86 24.52 -10.03
N LEU A 108 -3.43 25.71 -10.20
CA LEU A 108 -4.40 25.96 -11.25
C LEU A 108 -3.70 25.92 -12.61
N ALA A 109 -4.26 25.20 -13.57
CA ALA A 109 -3.81 25.20 -14.95
C ALA A 109 -4.07 26.57 -15.59
N SER A 110 -3.37 26.85 -16.69
CA SER A 110 -3.49 28.10 -17.46
C SER A 110 -4.93 28.40 -17.91
N ASN A 111 -5.77 27.37 -18.05
CA ASN A 111 -7.18 27.49 -18.42
C ASN A 111 -8.11 27.91 -17.26
N GLY A 112 -7.60 28.04 -16.02
CA GLY A 112 -8.35 28.51 -14.85
C GLY A 112 -9.33 27.50 -14.23
N HIS A 113 -9.55 26.34 -14.86
CA HIS A 113 -10.59 25.39 -14.45
C HIS A 113 -10.03 24.06 -13.94
N THR A 114 -8.87 23.66 -14.44
CA THR A 114 -8.24 22.39 -14.07
C THR A 114 -7.20 22.61 -12.97
N ARG A 115 -7.23 21.82 -11.90
CA ARG A 115 -6.10 21.76 -10.94
C ARG A 115 -5.17 20.61 -11.34
N ILE A 116 -3.89 20.92 -11.49
CA ILE A 116 -2.84 19.98 -11.88
C ILE A 116 -1.90 19.78 -10.69
N LEU A 117 -1.49 18.53 -10.46
CA LEU A 117 -0.52 18.18 -9.43
C LEU A 117 0.90 18.34 -9.95
N TYR A 118 1.70 19.12 -9.23
CA TYR A 118 3.12 19.35 -9.49
C TYR A 118 3.97 18.74 -8.39
N LEU A 119 5.10 18.13 -8.75
CA LEU A 119 6.08 17.73 -7.76
C LEU A 119 6.70 18.97 -7.12
N LYS A 120 6.85 18.97 -5.79
CA LYS A 120 7.55 20.06 -5.08
C LYS A 120 8.99 20.20 -5.58
N GLU A 121 9.45 21.44 -5.66
CA GLU A 121 10.81 21.75 -6.11
C GLU A 121 11.85 21.05 -5.22
N GLY A 122 12.94 20.58 -5.83
CA GLY A 122 14.04 19.89 -5.12
C GLY A 122 13.82 18.39 -4.89
N PHE A 123 12.64 17.83 -5.16
CA PHE A 123 12.39 16.40 -4.95
C PHE A 123 12.67 15.52 -6.17
N LYS A 124 12.66 16.06 -7.39
CA LYS A 124 12.85 15.27 -8.62
C LYS A 124 14.15 14.45 -8.59
N ASN A 125 15.27 15.11 -8.34
CA ASN A 125 16.58 14.45 -8.27
C ASN A 125 16.64 13.42 -7.13
N LYS A 126 15.96 13.65 -5.99
CA LYS A 126 15.92 12.67 -4.90
C LYS A 126 15.20 11.40 -5.34
N ILE A 127 14.03 11.56 -5.96
CA ILE A 127 13.20 10.44 -6.42
C ILE A 127 13.93 9.65 -7.52
N GLU A 128 14.58 10.31 -8.49
CA GLU A 128 15.33 9.65 -9.56
C GLU A 128 16.52 8.82 -9.05
N ASN A 129 17.10 9.24 -7.93
CA ASN A 129 18.28 8.62 -7.31
C ASN A 129 17.94 7.72 -6.12
N LEU A 130 16.66 7.38 -5.90
CA LEU A 130 16.26 6.42 -4.88
C LEU A 130 16.96 5.07 -5.10
N LYS A 131 17.68 4.61 -4.09
CA LYS A 131 18.34 3.30 -4.09
C LYS A 131 17.54 2.36 -3.19
N LEU A 132 17.03 1.28 -3.78
CA LEU A 132 16.27 0.24 -3.08
C LEU A 132 17.08 -1.06 -3.14
N GLU A 133 17.99 -1.27 -2.20
CA GLU A 133 18.80 -2.48 -2.13
C GLU A 133 18.17 -3.57 -1.25
N THR A 134 17.40 -3.17 -0.24
CA THR A 134 16.68 -4.01 0.72
C THR A 134 15.20 -3.64 0.81
N PHE A 135 14.40 -4.43 1.53
CA PHE A 135 13.01 -4.09 1.81
C PHE A 135 12.92 -2.86 2.73
N GLU A 136 13.81 -2.76 3.71
CA GLU A 136 13.90 -1.64 4.63
C GLU A 136 14.16 -0.33 3.90
N ASP A 137 14.96 -0.35 2.82
CA ASP A 137 15.16 0.83 1.96
C ASP A 137 13.86 1.30 1.30
N ALA A 138 12.95 0.36 0.97
CA ALA A 138 11.64 0.67 0.41
C ALA A 138 10.70 1.28 1.44
N LEU A 139 10.93 1.02 2.74
CA LEU A 139 10.20 1.60 3.86
C LEU A 139 10.75 2.96 4.32
N ASN A 140 11.57 3.62 3.50
CA ASN A 140 12.13 4.93 3.81
C ASN A 140 11.03 5.97 4.12
N PRO A 141 11.06 6.60 5.32
CA PRO A 141 9.99 7.50 5.76
C PRO A 141 9.84 8.77 4.92
N GLU A 142 10.82 9.16 4.09
CA GLU A 142 10.71 10.37 3.26
C GLU A 142 9.59 10.26 2.20
N PHE A 143 9.31 9.05 1.72
CA PHE A 143 8.31 8.81 0.66
C PHE A 143 7.35 7.67 1.00
N VAL A 144 7.20 7.36 2.29
CA VAL A 144 6.31 6.31 2.77
C VAL A 144 5.29 6.91 3.70
N HIS A 145 4.03 6.59 3.44
CA HIS A 145 2.92 6.94 4.31
C HIS A 145 2.49 5.72 5.10
N ASN A 146 2.51 5.84 6.43
CA ASN A 146 2.12 4.78 7.34
C ASN A 146 0.61 4.87 7.59
N MET A 147 -0.04 3.74 7.43
CA MET A 147 -1.47 3.56 7.60
C MET A 147 -1.74 2.25 8.33
N TRP A 148 -3.01 1.92 8.51
CA TRP A 148 -3.42 0.65 9.09
C TRP A 148 -4.50 0.01 8.24
N ALA A 149 -4.60 -1.31 8.32
CA ALA A 149 -5.66 -2.04 7.66
C ALA A 149 -6.34 -3.02 8.61
N ARG A 150 -7.62 -3.27 8.34
CA ARG A 150 -8.43 -4.28 9.03
C ARG A 150 -9.21 -5.09 8.01
N ILE A 151 -9.31 -6.39 8.25
CA ILE A 151 -10.07 -7.33 7.44
C ILE A 151 -11.47 -7.45 8.04
N ILE A 152 -12.47 -7.39 7.18
CA ILE A 152 -13.86 -7.62 7.53
C ILE A 152 -14.12 -9.11 7.33
N TYR A 153 -14.60 -9.79 8.35
CA TYR A 153 -15.04 -11.17 8.29
C TYR A 153 -16.55 -11.27 8.38
N TYR A 154 -17.11 -12.28 7.74
CA TYR A 154 -18.46 -12.77 7.99
C TYR A 154 -18.39 -14.27 8.22
N ASP A 155 -18.83 -14.71 9.41
CA ASP A 155 -18.82 -16.14 9.79
C ASP A 155 -17.44 -16.80 9.60
N GLY A 156 -16.39 -16.08 10.01
CA GLY A 156 -14.99 -16.53 9.90
C GLY A 156 -14.37 -16.46 8.51
N LYS A 157 -15.11 -16.05 7.47
CA LYS A 157 -14.58 -15.88 6.10
C LYS A 157 -14.24 -14.42 5.81
N PRO A 158 -13.08 -14.10 5.21
CA PRO A 158 -12.76 -12.74 4.83
C PRO A 158 -13.70 -12.27 3.71
N VAL A 159 -14.32 -11.12 3.91
CA VAL A 159 -15.31 -10.54 2.97
C VAL A 159 -15.03 -9.11 2.55
N GLY A 160 -14.01 -8.49 3.13
CA GLY A 160 -13.63 -7.13 2.80
C GLY A 160 -12.44 -6.65 3.61
N TYR A 161 -12.11 -5.38 3.43
CA TYR A 161 -11.11 -4.69 4.23
C TYR A 161 -11.43 -3.20 4.36
N MET A 162 -10.76 -2.57 5.31
CA MET A 162 -10.75 -1.12 5.53
C MET A 162 -9.32 -0.66 5.69
N LEU A 163 -9.00 0.49 5.10
CA LEU A 163 -7.75 1.20 5.32
C LEU A 163 -8.03 2.41 6.20
N VAL A 164 -7.35 2.46 7.34
CA VAL A 164 -7.46 3.52 8.33
C VAL A 164 -6.28 4.45 8.15
N ASP A 165 -6.58 5.73 8.00
CA ASP A 165 -5.60 6.80 7.79
C ASP A 165 -5.72 7.85 8.89
N TRP A 166 -4.62 8.55 9.16
CA TRP A 166 -4.63 9.74 10.00
C TRP A 166 -4.84 10.98 9.12
N ASP A 167 -5.95 11.68 9.32
CA ASP A 167 -6.23 12.92 8.61
C ASP A 167 -5.81 14.11 9.49
N GLU A 168 -4.72 14.75 9.08
CA GLU A 168 -4.17 15.93 9.78
C GLU A 168 -5.16 17.10 9.84
N SER A 169 -6.11 17.19 8.91
CA SER A 169 -7.06 18.30 8.85
C SER A 169 -8.12 18.22 9.94
N CYS A 170 -8.53 17.01 10.31
CA CYS A 170 -9.48 16.76 11.40
C CYS A 170 -8.81 16.28 12.69
N ASN A 171 -7.50 16.00 12.65
CA ASN A 171 -6.73 15.49 13.79
C ASN A 171 -7.37 14.22 14.37
N ASP A 172 -7.83 13.34 13.47
CA ASP A 172 -8.46 12.07 13.82
C ASP A 172 -8.21 10.99 12.76
N TYR A 173 -8.59 9.76 13.10
CA TYR A 173 -8.53 8.64 12.16
C TYR A 173 -9.78 8.58 11.28
N ILE A 174 -9.55 8.38 9.99
CA ILE A 174 -10.60 8.22 8.98
C ILE A 174 -10.45 6.89 8.25
N ILE A 175 -11.53 6.41 7.65
CA ILE A 175 -11.46 5.30 6.70
C ILE A 175 -11.21 5.90 5.31
N SER A 176 -9.96 5.83 4.85
CA SER A 176 -9.58 6.36 3.54
C SER A 176 -10.07 5.49 2.38
N GLU A 177 -10.22 4.19 2.65
CA GLU A 177 -10.70 3.21 1.67
C GLU A 177 -11.40 2.06 2.40
N SER A 178 -12.49 1.56 1.83
CA SER A 178 -13.13 0.34 2.31
C SER A 178 -13.72 -0.44 1.15
N THR A 179 -13.49 -1.75 1.15
CA THR A 179 -13.99 -2.65 0.12
C THR A 179 -14.72 -3.81 0.79
N MET A 180 -15.91 -4.13 0.30
CA MET A 180 -16.76 -5.25 0.75
C MET A 180 -17.15 -6.11 -0.45
N GLY A 181 -17.39 -7.41 -0.22
CA GLY A 181 -17.55 -8.39 -1.29
C GLY A 181 -16.23 -8.76 -1.97
N TYR A 182 -15.11 -8.59 -1.26
CA TYR A 182 -13.76 -8.88 -1.76
C TYR A 182 -12.93 -9.59 -0.69
N SER A 183 -12.51 -10.83 -0.95
CA SER A 183 -11.74 -11.64 0.01
C SER A 183 -10.22 -11.56 -0.16
N GLY A 184 -9.71 -11.00 -1.27
CA GLY A 184 -8.33 -11.22 -1.70
C GLY A 184 -7.26 -10.82 -0.68
N LEU A 185 -7.42 -9.68 0.01
CA LEU A 185 -6.49 -9.26 1.07
C LEU A 185 -6.55 -10.19 2.29
N GLY A 186 -7.74 -10.57 2.74
CA GLY A 186 -7.90 -11.48 3.86
C GLY A 186 -7.39 -12.89 3.56
N GLU A 187 -7.65 -13.41 2.35
CA GLU A 187 -7.10 -14.67 1.86
C GLU A 187 -5.58 -14.65 1.82
N ALA A 188 -4.98 -13.59 1.25
CA ALA A 188 -3.52 -13.44 1.18
C ALA A 188 -2.88 -13.45 2.58
N ILE A 189 -3.51 -12.80 3.56
CA ILE A 189 -3.04 -12.80 4.96
C ILE A 189 -3.10 -14.20 5.55
N ILE A 190 -4.20 -14.93 5.37
CA ILE A 190 -4.35 -16.31 5.85
C ILE A 190 -3.25 -17.19 5.26
N PHE A 191 -3.09 -17.16 3.92
CA PHE A 191 -2.08 -17.96 3.22
C PHE A 191 -0.65 -17.61 3.64
N MET A 192 -0.31 -16.33 3.76
CA MET A 192 1.02 -15.94 4.21
C MET A 192 1.29 -16.42 5.65
N LYS A 193 0.32 -16.27 6.56
CA LYS A 193 0.46 -16.76 7.94
C LYS A 193 0.62 -18.28 8.00
N GLU A 194 -0.10 -19.04 7.18
CA GLU A 194 0.06 -20.49 7.06
C GLU A 194 1.43 -20.88 6.50
N PHE A 195 1.90 -20.18 5.47
CA PHE A 195 3.23 -20.37 4.89
C PHE A 195 4.34 -20.15 5.93
N LEU A 196 4.28 -19.06 6.69
CA LEU A 196 5.26 -18.77 7.74
C LEU A 196 5.25 -19.84 8.84
N ARG A 197 4.05 -20.25 9.30
CA ARG A 197 3.91 -21.33 10.28
C ARG A 197 4.49 -22.66 9.78
N SER A 198 4.28 -22.99 8.50
CA SER A 198 4.83 -24.22 7.90
C SER A 198 6.36 -24.26 7.90
N LYS A 199 7.01 -23.09 7.96
CA LYS A 199 8.46 -22.91 8.11
C LYS A 199 8.94 -22.75 9.55
N GLY A 200 8.04 -22.83 10.54
CA GLY A 200 8.38 -22.58 11.94
C GLY A 200 8.65 -21.11 12.27
N GLN A 201 8.18 -20.17 11.45
CA GLN A 201 8.35 -18.72 11.64
C GLN A 201 7.12 -18.10 12.34
N GLN A 202 7.31 -16.93 12.94
CA GLN A 202 6.21 -16.15 13.51
C GLN A 202 5.31 -15.62 12.39
N PRO A 203 3.97 -15.70 12.53
CA PRO A 203 3.02 -15.28 11.49
C PRO A 203 2.78 -13.76 11.49
N ASN A 204 3.85 -12.98 11.63
CA ASN A 204 3.82 -11.52 11.56
C ASN A 204 3.84 -11.10 10.09
N VAL A 205 2.84 -10.30 9.71
CA VAL A 205 2.72 -9.81 8.34
C VAL A 205 2.37 -8.34 8.35
N LYS A 206 2.88 -7.63 7.35
CA LYS A 206 2.63 -6.23 7.05
C LYS A 206 1.92 -6.15 5.70
N ILE A 207 1.28 -5.02 5.43
CA ILE A 207 0.66 -4.75 4.14
C ILE A 207 1.45 -3.66 3.44
N VAL A 208 1.63 -3.79 2.14
CA VAL A 208 2.31 -2.80 1.31
C VAL A 208 1.41 -2.42 0.14
N ASP A 209 1.18 -1.11 0.00
CA ASP A 209 0.61 -0.48 -1.18
C ASP A 209 1.77 0.10 -2.01
N ALA A 210 2.09 -0.57 -3.13
CA ALA A 210 3.15 -0.15 -4.04
C ALA A 210 2.67 0.87 -5.09
N ARG A 211 1.54 1.56 -4.84
CA ARG A 211 0.88 2.52 -5.74
C ARG A 211 0.39 1.86 -7.02
N GLU A 212 -0.16 0.67 -6.88
CA GLU A 212 -0.83 -0.06 -7.94
C GLU A 212 -2.22 -0.51 -7.48
N LYS A 213 -2.95 -1.20 -8.35
CA LYS A 213 -4.32 -1.64 -8.02
C LYS A 213 -4.32 -2.68 -6.89
N SER A 214 -3.26 -3.48 -6.79
CA SER A 214 -3.15 -4.58 -5.84
C SER A 214 -2.39 -4.17 -4.58
N LEU A 215 -2.83 -4.70 -3.44
CA LEU A 215 -2.06 -4.68 -2.20
C LEU A 215 -1.15 -5.90 -2.13
N TYR A 216 -0.14 -5.84 -1.26
CA TYR A 216 0.75 -6.96 -0.97
C TYR A 216 0.76 -7.26 0.51
N VAL A 217 0.71 -8.54 0.86
CA VAL A 217 1.02 -9.05 2.19
C VAL A 217 2.49 -9.43 2.22
N VAL A 218 3.24 -8.85 3.15
CA VAL A 218 4.69 -8.96 3.25
C VAL A 218 5.07 -9.53 4.60
N SER A 219 5.94 -10.54 4.61
CA SER A 219 6.53 -11.09 5.84
C SER A 219 7.82 -10.34 6.23
N GLU A 220 8.23 -10.51 7.49
CA GLU A 220 9.47 -9.91 8.00
C GLU A 220 10.74 -10.37 7.23
N ASP A 221 10.75 -11.58 6.68
CA ASP A 221 11.87 -12.10 5.88
C ASP A 221 11.81 -11.70 4.40
N GLY A 222 10.93 -10.74 4.04
CA GLY A 222 10.87 -10.15 2.71
C GLY A 222 10.22 -11.03 1.67
N ASN A 223 9.29 -11.91 2.06
CA ASN A 223 8.41 -12.61 1.14
C ASN A 223 7.14 -11.78 0.89
N TRP A 224 6.70 -11.73 -0.37
CA TRP A 224 5.59 -10.90 -0.82
C TRP A 224 4.53 -11.76 -1.47
N TRP A 225 3.28 -11.51 -1.11
CA TRP A 225 2.10 -12.14 -1.67
C TRP A 225 1.12 -11.07 -2.15
N CYS A 226 0.69 -11.15 -3.40
CA CYS A 226 -0.23 -10.19 -4.01
C CYS A 226 -1.68 -10.56 -3.68
N THR A 227 -2.48 -9.57 -3.26
CA THR A 227 -3.90 -9.79 -2.94
C THR A 227 -4.76 -10.00 -4.18
N ASP A 228 -4.30 -9.51 -5.34
CA ASP A 228 -5.10 -9.36 -6.56
C ASP A 228 -4.44 -9.96 -7.81
N ALA A 229 -4.01 -11.22 -7.70
CA ALA A 229 -3.76 -12.03 -8.89
C ALA A 229 -5.00 -12.17 -9.79
N ALA A 230 -6.21 -12.04 -9.22
CA ALA A 230 -7.49 -12.36 -9.83
C ALA A 230 -7.84 -11.53 -11.09
N ASP A 231 -7.39 -10.27 -11.13
CA ASP A 231 -7.66 -9.33 -12.24
C ASP A 231 -6.51 -9.26 -13.26
N SER A 232 -5.48 -10.09 -13.10
CA SER A 232 -4.38 -10.19 -14.05
C SER A 232 -4.80 -10.89 -15.34
N SER A 233 -3.98 -10.74 -16.38
CA SER A 233 -4.14 -11.52 -17.62
C SER A 233 -4.02 -13.04 -17.42
N ASN A 234 -3.49 -13.51 -16.28
CA ASN A 234 -3.40 -14.94 -15.96
C ASN A 234 -3.57 -15.20 -14.45
N PRO A 235 -4.81 -15.16 -13.95
CA PRO A 235 -5.10 -15.25 -12.52
C PRO A 235 -4.62 -16.52 -11.84
N GLN A 236 -4.73 -17.65 -12.55
CA GLN A 236 -4.35 -18.95 -12.02
C GLN A 236 -2.84 -19.05 -11.76
N MET A 237 -2.03 -18.36 -12.56
CA MET A 237 -0.58 -18.35 -12.42
C MET A 237 -0.14 -17.70 -11.10
N TYR A 238 -0.79 -16.60 -10.71
CA TYR A 238 -0.29 -15.73 -9.64
C TYR A 238 -1.02 -15.92 -8.30
N ARG A 239 -2.20 -16.57 -8.27
CA ARG A 239 -3.08 -16.69 -7.09
C ARG A 239 -2.45 -17.34 -5.86
N LYS A 240 -1.29 -17.99 -5.98
CA LYS A 240 -0.59 -18.67 -4.88
C LYS A 240 0.93 -18.53 -4.91
N GLN A 241 1.43 -17.51 -5.58
CA GLN A 241 2.87 -17.29 -5.66
C GLN A 241 3.33 -16.35 -4.55
N ILE A 242 4.42 -16.76 -3.91
CA ILE A 242 5.19 -15.95 -2.99
C ILE A 242 6.45 -15.54 -3.73
N TRP A 243 6.71 -14.24 -3.79
CA TRP A 243 7.93 -13.70 -4.39
C TRP A 243 8.87 -13.22 -3.31
N SER A 244 10.15 -13.52 -3.46
CA SER A 244 11.19 -12.91 -2.64
C SER A 244 11.38 -11.45 -3.04
N PHE A 245 11.87 -10.63 -2.10
CA PHE A 245 12.26 -9.25 -2.40
C PHE A 245 13.19 -9.17 -3.62
N LYS A 246 14.14 -10.11 -3.77
CA LYS A 246 15.07 -10.17 -4.91
C LYS A 246 14.32 -10.25 -6.26
N GLU A 247 13.23 -11.00 -6.33
CA GLU A 247 12.45 -11.19 -7.55
C GLU A 247 11.66 -9.93 -7.93
N ILE A 248 11.16 -9.16 -6.97
CA ILE A 248 10.35 -7.94 -7.21
C ILE A 248 11.16 -6.64 -7.18
N LYS A 249 12.41 -6.68 -6.70
CA LYS A 249 13.29 -5.52 -6.48
C LYS A 249 13.39 -4.61 -7.69
N GLU A 250 13.52 -5.18 -8.89
CA GLU A 250 13.65 -4.39 -10.11
C GLU A 250 12.37 -3.62 -10.44
N GLY A 251 11.19 -4.22 -10.22
CA GLY A 251 9.91 -3.53 -10.33
C GLY A 251 9.80 -2.37 -9.35
N LEU A 252 10.19 -2.60 -8.09
CA LEU A 252 10.21 -1.56 -7.06
C LEU A 252 11.18 -0.42 -7.40
N LYS A 253 12.38 -0.72 -7.92
CA LYS A 253 13.38 0.28 -8.33
C LYS A 253 12.91 1.17 -9.48
N ASN A 254 12.14 0.61 -10.41
CA ASN A 254 11.68 1.34 -11.58
C ASN A 254 10.44 2.20 -11.29
N ARG A 255 9.62 1.80 -10.31
CA ARG A 255 8.35 2.46 -9.97
C ARG A 255 8.46 3.98 -9.75
N PRO A 256 9.44 4.50 -8.99
CA PRO A 256 9.58 5.96 -8.83
C PRO A 256 9.73 6.72 -10.14
N LYS A 257 10.52 6.19 -11.08
CA LYS A 257 10.77 6.81 -12.39
C LYS A 257 9.53 6.75 -13.27
N GLU A 258 8.81 5.62 -13.26
CA GLU A 258 7.53 5.47 -13.95
C GLU A 258 6.50 6.50 -13.44
N MET A 259 6.44 6.69 -12.12
CA MET A 259 5.56 7.66 -11.48
C MET A 259 5.92 9.10 -11.82
N LEU A 260 7.20 9.47 -11.82
CA LEU A 260 7.65 10.79 -12.27
C LEU A 260 7.27 11.04 -13.73
N LYS A 261 7.50 10.07 -14.61
CA LYS A 261 7.15 10.19 -16.02
C LYS A 261 5.64 10.37 -16.22
N LEU A 262 4.81 9.67 -15.44
CA LEU A 262 3.36 9.85 -15.46
C LEU A 262 2.97 11.28 -15.04
N LEU A 263 3.52 11.78 -13.93
CA LEU A 263 3.27 13.15 -13.46
C LEU A 263 3.66 14.19 -14.51
N GLU A 264 4.82 14.03 -15.16
CA GLU A 264 5.26 14.91 -16.24
C GLU A 264 4.33 14.87 -17.45
N ASN A 265 3.80 13.69 -17.80
CA ASN A 265 2.85 13.55 -18.90
C ASN A 265 1.52 14.23 -18.58
N ILE A 266 0.99 14.05 -17.36
CA ILE A 266 -0.23 14.72 -16.88
C ILE A 266 -0.05 16.25 -16.92
N GLN A 267 1.13 16.74 -16.56
CA GLN A 267 1.42 18.19 -16.59
C GLN A 267 1.52 18.74 -18.01
N LYS A 268 2.00 17.94 -18.98
CA LYS A 268 2.13 18.33 -20.39
C LYS A 268 0.80 18.30 -21.12
N ASP A 269 -0.03 17.31 -20.81
CA ASP A 269 -1.32 17.09 -21.49
C ASP A 269 -2.39 16.66 -20.48
N PRO A 270 -2.91 17.61 -19.68
CA PRO A 270 -3.89 17.33 -18.63
C PRO A 270 -5.26 16.90 -19.19
N GLU A 271 -5.54 17.16 -20.47
CA GLU A 271 -6.83 16.87 -21.10
C GLU A 271 -6.93 15.42 -21.60
N ASN A 272 -5.79 14.75 -21.86
CA ASN A 272 -5.74 13.39 -22.37
C ASN A 272 -5.19 12.36 -21.35
N VAL A 273 -5.41 12.59 -20.05
CA VAL A 273 -5.03 11.62 -19.02
C VAL A 273 -5.92 10.39 -19.15
N PRO A 274 -5.38 9.18 -19.37
CA PRO A 274 -6.18 7.98 -19.46
C PRO A 274 -6.96 7.76 -18.15
N LEU A 275 -8.28 7.62 -18.27
CA LEU A 275 -9.16 7.37 -17.14
C LEU A 275 -9.24 5.86 -16.89
N GLY A 276 -8.79 5.43 -15.71
CA GLY A 276 -8.85 4.05 -15.26
C GLY A 276 -7.73 3.15 -15.79
N GLY A 277 -7.62 1.96 -15.19
CA GLY A 277 -6.52 1.03 -15.41
C GLY A 277 -5.31 1.30 -14.51
N SER A 278 -4.44 0.30 -14.35
CA SER A 278 -3.18 0.50 -13.65
C SER A 278 -2.18 1.16 -14.60
N ASN A 279 -1.61 2.29 -14.19
CA ASN A 279 -0.58 2.99 -14.97
C ASN A 279 0.76 2.25 -15.01
N TYR A 280 0.90 1.21 -14.19
CA TYR A 280 2.13 0.47 -14.01
C TYR A 280 1.85 -1.01 -14.10
N LYS A 281 2.84 -1.75 -14.59
CA LYS A 281 2.79 -3.21 -14.53
C LYS A 281 2.92 -3.65 -13.07
N PRO A 282 2.06 -4.57 -12.59
CA PRO A 282 2.17 -5.09 -11.22
C PRO A 282 3.53 -5.74 -10.95
N LEU A 283 4.02 -5.65 -9.71
CA LEU A 283 5.36 -6.18 -9.35
C LEU A 283 5.52 -7.66 -9.65
N TYR A 284 4.47 -8.47 -9.42
CA TYR A 284 4.49 -9.91 -9.70
C TYR A 284 4.65 -10.23 -11.19
N GLU A 285 4.10 -9.41 -12.08
CA GLU A 285 4.22 -9.58 -13.53
C GLU A 285 5.62 -9.20 -14.02
N THR A 286 6.26 -8.23 -13.38
CA THR A 286 7.66 -7.88 -13.64
C THR A 286 8.60 -8.99 -13.17
N ALA A 287 8.39 -9.51 -11.96
CA ALA A 287 9.16 -10.63 -11.41
C ALA A 287 9.10 -11.87 -12.32
N ASN A 288 7.91 -12.20 -12.82
CA ASN A 288 7.72 -13.36 -13.69
C ASN A 288 8.45 -13.21 -15.04
N GLU A 289 8.46 -12.02 -15.63
CA GLU A 289 9.21 -11.78 -16.88
C GLU A 289 10.71 -11.94 -16.71
N ILE A 290 11.26 -11.48 -15.58
CA ILE A 290 12.68 -11.65 -15.25
C ILE A 290 13.00 -13.15 -15.18
N LYS A 291 12.20 -13.91 -14.42
CA LYS A 291 12.36 -15.37 -14.31
C LYS A 291 12.26 -16.07 -15.66
N LYS A 292 11.33 -15.64 -16.53
CA LYS A 292 11.19 -16.17 -17.89
C LYS A 292 12.45 -15.89 -18.73
N ARG A 293 13.01 -14.69 -18.64
CA ARG A 293 14.26 -14.33 -19.35
C ARG A 293 15.45 -15.14 -18.83
N GLU A 294 15.59 -15.30 -17.52
CA GLU A 294 16.64 -16.14 -16.92
C GLU A 294 16.54 -17.59 -17.39
N ASN A 295 15.34 -18.16 -17.39
CA ASN A 295 15.10 -19.52 -17.88
C ASN A 295 15.46 -19.69 -19.37
N ILE A 296 15.14 -18.69 -20.21
CA ILE A 296 15.54 -18.69 -21.62
C ILE A 296 17.07 -18.66 -21.77
N LEU A 297 17.75 -17.83 -20.99
CA LEU A 297 19.22 -17.74 -21.02
C LEU A 297 19.87 -19.06 -20.57
N ILE A 298 19.35 -19.70 -19.51
CA ILE A 298 19.80 -21.02 -19.05
C ILE A 298 19.58 -22.07 -20.15
N ALA A 299 18.42 -22.06 -20.81
CA ALA A 299 18.14 -22.98 -21.91
C ALA A 299 19.12 -22.79 -23.08
N ILE A 300 19.42 -21.54 -23.46
CA ILE A 300 20.41 -21.22 -24.50
C ILE A 300 21.80 -21.73 -24.09
N LEU A 301 22.20 -21.49 -22.83
CA LEU A 301 23.49 -21.96 -22.31
C LEU A 301 23.58 -23.50 -22.33
N MET A 302 22.52 -24.19 -21.89
CA MET A 302 22.43 -25.65 -21.91
C MET A 302 22.51 -26.21 -23.33
N LEU A 303 21.83 -25.57 -24.30
CA LEU A 303 21.93 -25.93 -25.71
C LEU A 303 23.36 -25.74 -26.25
N PHE A 304 24.03 -24.65 -25.87
CA PHE A 304 25.40 -24.38 -26.27
C PHE A 304 26.39 -25.40 -25.70
N ILE A 305 26.30 -25.72 -24.40
CA ILE A 305 27.11 -26.75 -23.74
C ILE A 305 26.91 -28.11 -24.42
N THR A 306 25.65 -28.46 -24.74
CA THR A 306 25.32 -29.70 -25.43
C THR A 306 25.94 -29.74 -26.83
N ALA A 307 25.86 -28.64 -27.59
CA ALA A 307 26.47 -28.55 -28.92
C ALA A 307 28.00 -28.69 -28.86
N VAL A 308 28.67 -28.02 -27.90
CA VAL A 308 30.12 -28.15 -27.69
C VAL A 308 30.49 -29.58 -27.32
N PHE A 309 29.73 -30.22 -26.43
CA PHE A 309 29.96 -31.60 -26.02
C PHE A 309 29.88 -32.56 -27.23
N ILE A 310 28.85 -32.43 -28.07
CA ILE A 310 28.69 -33.23 -29.29
C ILE A 310 29.89 -33.02 -30.25
N VAL A 311 30.33 -31.78 -30.44
CA VAL A 311 31.48 -31.47 -31.30
C VAL A 311 32.76 -32.09 -30.76
N VAL A 312 33.03 -32.00 -29.45
CA VAL A 312 34.21 -32.59 -28.80
C VAL A 312 34.20 -34.12 -28.90
N VAL A 313 33.07 -34.78 -28.65
CA VAL A 313 32.93 -36.23 -28.78
C VAL A 313 33.14 -36.68 -30.23
N ASN A 314 32.62 -35.93 -31.21
CA ASN A 314 32.83 -36.22 -32.63
C ASN A 314 34.29 -36.01 -33.06
N LEU A 315 34.96 -34.98 -32.55
CA LEU A 315 36.39 -34.74 -32.84
C LEU A 315 37.28 -35.82 -32.24
N THR A 316 37.08 -36.17 -30.97
CA THR A 316 37.83 -37.24 -30.29
C THR A 316 37.60 -38.60 -30.94
N SER A 317 36.37 -38.94 -31.34
CA SER A 317 36.10 -40.19 -32.07
C SER A 317 36.77 -40.22 -33.44
N LYS A 318 36.81 -39.09 -34.15
CA LYS A 318 37.48 -38.95 -35.45
C LYS A 318 39.00 -39.02 -35.34
N ILE A 319 39.59 -38.46 -34.28
CA ILE A 319 41.03 -38.57 -33.98
C ILE A 319 41.38 -40.03 -33.64
N ARG A 320 40.59 -40.68 -32.78
CA ARG A 320 40.79 -42.09 -32.40
C ARG A 320 40.67 -43.06 -33.57
N LYS A 321 39.81 -42.76 -34.55
CA LYS A 321 39.72 -43.52 -35.82
C LYS A 321 40.89 -43.28 -36.78
N ARG A 322 41.64 -42.18 -36.64
CA ARG A 322 42.82 -41.87 -37.46
C ARG A 322 44.14 -42.35 -36.85
N SER A 323 44.13 -42.71 -35.57
CA SER A 323 45.29 -43.22 -34.83
C SER A 323 45.35 -44.75 -34.73
N ILE A 324 44.48 -45.46 -35.45
CA ILE A 324 44.45 -46.93 -35.64
C ILE A 324 44.64 -47.17 -37.13
#